data_AF-G0MJM0-F1
#
_entry.id   AF-G0MJM0-F1
#
_cell.length_a   1.000
_cell.length_b   1.000
_cell.length_c   1.000
_cell.angle_alpha   90.00
_cell.angle_beta   90.00
_cell.angle_gamma   90.00
#
_symmetry.space_group_name_H-M   'P 1'
#
loop_
_entity.id
_entity.type
_entity.pdbx_description
1 polymer ?
#
loop_
_entity_poly.entity_id
_entity_poly.type
_entity_poly.pdbx_seq_one_letter_code
_entity_poly.pdbx_strand_id
1 'polypeptide(L)'
;MLSDVPFDRLLVYLPIVLGRLFAILPQAPTDQLAIATMRSIIGEEDMNASGSTNSIAFRVLQLVNLSQEVALNVLDVAQTFAHQLASSQRHRHWPHSFDLVVLDLLRQLRGVMPATVALKDAANDPIRLADLHLQLADSYRGSAALRSPWFDTLAELYEQDRWFAEASVCHAHSVAIIARELEEKKELEVDWRIFNWINNQIAETEQSLGEDAGNVQPAGFTTENLGAKIDKTAAALMLAERFEAVGPLYRLIVPVLEKNTLREPAIHEQSLKRTIIKVNSGGFPSTRRRLPVTSVHYEQFSPLEFACQKLNTKAEQIRKTLSAASNGRRLDVKGLQLLLQGAVLPTVNAGPLSYAEVFTKDYQQEKYGEDVIVKLRESFRNLMNACQLARRSLGHRSVETSNRMDHPSCHVLQRTFSI
;
A
#
# COMPACT_ATOMS: atom_id res chain seq x y z
N MET A 1 39.46 -1.19 -18.99
CA MET A 1 38.54 -0.48 -19.91
C MET A 1 37.15 -0.27 -19.31
N LEU A 2 36.74 -1.01 -18.26
CA LEU A 2 35.47 -0.77 -17.54
C LEU A 2 35.55 0.20 -16.34
N SER A 3 36.75 0.67 -16.02
CA SER A 3 37.03 1.63 -14.94
C SER A 3 36.48 3.05 -15.22
N ASP A 4 36.10 3.34 -16.46
CA ASP A 4 35.82 4.69 -16.94
C ASP A 4 34.37 4.89 -17.42
N VAL A 5 33.49 3.90 -17.25
CA VAL A 5 32.07 4.00 -17.65
C VAL A 5 31.26 4.59 -16.47
N PRO A 6 30.56 5.73 -16.66
CA PRO A 6 29.73 6.32 -15.61
C PRO A 6 28.57 5.38 -15.21
N PHE A 7 28.47 5.12 -13.91
CA PHE A 7 27.58 4.14 -13.27
C PHE A 7 26.10 4.27 -13.65
N ASP A 8 25.62 5.51 -13.86
CA ASP A 8 24.24 5.81 -14.25
C ASP A 8 23.85 5.20 -15.61
N ARG A 9 24.82 4.99 -16.50
CA ARG A 9 24.59 4.34 -17.79
C ARG A 9 24.48 2.82 -17.66
N LEU A 10 25.18 2.20 -16.70
CA LEU A 10 25.13 0.74 -16.45
C LEU A 10 23.80 0.28 -15.86
N LEU A 11 23.17 1.11 -15.02
CA LEU A 11 21.88 0.83 -14.37
C LEU A 11 20.74 0.57 -15.38
N VAL A 12 20.78 1.21 -16.55
CA VAL A 12 19.75 1.05 -17.60
C VAL A 12 19.85 -0.32 -18.29
N TYR A 13 21.06 -0.89 -18.37
CA TYR A 13 21.32 -2.16 -19.05
C TYR A 13 21.40 -3.35 -18.10
N LEU A 14 21.41 -3.11 -16.78
CA LEU A 14 21.49 -4.14 -15.74
C LEU A 14 20.47 -5.28 -15.94
N PRO A 15 19.19 -5.04 -16.28
CA PRO A 15 18.23 -6.13 -16.55
C PRO A 15 18.56 -6.97 -17.80
N ILE A 16 19.14 -6.35 -18.83
CA ILE A 16 19.54 -7.03 -20.08
C ILE A 16 20.79 -7.87 -19.84
N VAL A 17 21.77 -7.31 -19.13
CA VAL A 17 23.00 -8.00 -18.73
C VAL A 17 22.65 -9.21 -17.85
N LEU A 18 21.80 -9.04 -16.85
CA LEU A 18 21.32 -10.12 -15.99
C LEU A 18 20.53 -11.17 -16.77
N GLY A 19 19.59 -10.78 -17.62
CA GLY A 19 18.82 -11.71 -18.43
C GLY A 19 19.69 -12.58 -19.37
N ARG A 20 20.74 -12.02 -19.96
CA ARG A 20 21.74 -12.78 -20.72
C ARG A 20 22.62 -13.65 -19.83
N LEU A 21 22.96 -13.15 -18.64
CA LEU A 21 23.72 -13.91 -17.64
C LEU A 21 22.99 -15.20 -17.24
N PHE A 22 21.67 -15.14 -17.01
CA PHE A 22 20.86 -16.31 -16.65
C PHE A 22 20.75 -17.34 -17.77
N ALA A 23 20.80 -16.91 -19.03
CA ALA A 23 20.82 -17.83 -20.17
C ALA A 23 22.17 -18.55 -20.32
N ILE A 24 23.27 -17.91 -19.91
CA ILE A 24 24.65 -18.39 -20.15
C ILE A 24 25.21 -19.13 -18.94
N LEU A 25 24.88 -18.71 -17.71
CA LEU A 25 25.40 -19.28 -16.46
C LEU A 25 25.22 -20.80 -16.34
N PRO A 26 24.08 -21.40 -16.74
CA PRO A 26 23.91 -22.85 -16.75
C PRO A 26 24.81 -23.58 -17.76
N GLN A 27 25.30 -22.88 -18.78
CA GLN A 27 26.09 -23.44 -19.88
C GLN A 27 27.59 -23.11 -19.78
N ALA A 28 28.01 -22.27 -18.82
CA ALA A 28 29.39 -21.84 -18.68
C ALA A 28 30.15 -22.72 -17.67
N PRO A 29 31.07 -23.61 -18.12
CA PRO A 29 31.72 -24.61 -17.26
C PRO A 29 32.75 -24.04 -16.27
N THR A 30 33.24 -22.81 -16.43
CA THR A 30 34.27 -22.21 -15.57
C THR A 30 34.00 -20.74 -15.22
N ASP A 31 34.47 -20.29 -14.06
CA ASP A 31 34.36 -18.90 -13.58
C ASP A 31 35.00 -17.91 -14.57
N GLN A 32 36.12 -18.30 -15.19
CA GLN A 32 36.83 -17.47 -16.16
C GLN A 32 36.03 -17.22 -17.43
N LEU A 33 35.25 -18.21 -17.91
CA LEU A 33 34.41 -18.03 -19.10
C LEU A 33 33.23 -17.12 -18.79
N ALA A 34 32.57 -17.29 -17.64
CA ALA A 34 31.47 -16.41 -17.22
C ALA A 34 31.93 -14.94 -17.08
N ILE A 35 33.13 -14.71 -16.51
CA ILE A 35 33.73 -13.37 -16.38
C ILE A 35 34.14 -12.81 -17.76
N ALA A 36 34.73 -13.62 -18.64
CA ALA A 36 35.11 -13.20 -19.98
C ALA A 36 33.88 -12.83 -20.84
N THR A 37 32.80 -13.61 -20.74
CA THR A 37 31.54 -13.33 -21.43
C THR A 37 30.83 -12.11 -20.85
N MET A 38 30.84 -11.89 -19.53
CA MET A 38 30.38 -10.63 -18.92
C MET A 38 31.17 -9.43 -19.43
N ARG A 39 32.50 -9.54 -19.46
CA ARG A 39 33.38 -8.49 -20.03
C ARG A 39 33.09 -8.23 -21.50
N SER A 40 32.74 -9.25 -22.28
CA SER A 40 32.35 -9.13 -23.68
C SER A 40 30.97 -8.50 -23.84
N ILE A 41 29.97 -8.88 -23.04
CA ILE A 41 28.61 -8.31 -23.09
C ILE A 41 28.62 -6.83 -22.71
N ILE A 42 29.40 -6.46 -21.69
CA ILE A 42 29.56 -5.08 -21.27
C ILE A 42 30.49 -4.30 -22.23
N GLY A 43 31.41 -5.00 -22.91
CA GLY A 43 32.36 -4.42 -23.87
C GLY A 43 31.86 -4.31 -25.31
N GLU A 44 30.84 -5.08 -25.71
CA GLU A 44 30.21 -5.04 -27.05
C GLU A 44 29.08 -4.02 -27.17
N GLU A 45 28.59 -3.43 -26.07
CA GLU A 45 27.78 -2.21 -26.14
C GLU A 45 28.69 -1.02 -26.41
N ASP A 46 29.20 -0.98 -27.65
CA ASP A 46 29.72 0.21 -28.26
C ASP A 46 28.67 1.33 -28.15
N MET A 47 29.12 2.48 -27.66
CA MET A 47 28.35 3.67 -27.31
C MET A 47 27.74 4.40 -28.52
N ASN A 48 27.20 3.69 -29.51
CA ASN A 48 26.62 4.27 -30.74
C ASN A 48 25.45 3.43 -31.29
N ALA A 49 24.31 3.40 -30.60
CA ALA A 49 23.05 3.04 -31.22
C ALA A 49 21.89 3.85 -30.63
N SER A 50 21.61 4.99 -31.25
CA SER A 50 20.33 5.69 -31.12
C SER A 50 19.23 4.83 -31.76
N GLY A 51 18.54 4.01 -30.98
CA GLY A 51 17.35 3.33 -31.49
C GLY A 51 16.86 2.16 -30.64
N SER A 52 15.69 2.36 -30.00
CA SER A 52 14.77 1.29 -29.56
C SER A 52 15.33 0.28 -28.52
N THR A 53 15.65 0.76 -27.33
CA THR A 53 16.04 -0.04 -26.16
C THR A 53 14.88 -0.81 -25.48
N ASN A 54 13.62 -0.42 -25.70
CA ASN A 54 12.46 -1.03 -25.02
C ASN A 54 12.04 -2.41 -25.58
N SER A 55 12.46 -2.78 -26.79
CA SER A 55 12.00 -4.02 -27.47
C SER A 55 12.76 -5.27 -27.02
N ILE A 56 14.02 -5.13 -26.57
CA ILE A 56 14.89 -6.25 -26.22
C ILE A 56 14.69 -6.68 -24.76
N ALA A 57 14.53 -5.72 -23.84
CA ALA A 57 14.26 -6.01 -22.42
C ALA A 57 12.95 -6.81 -22.23
N PHE A 58 11.91 -6.51 -23.01
CA PHE A 58 10.64 -7.23 -22.97
C PHE A 58 10.76 -8.66 -23.56
N ARG A 59 11.56 -8.84 -24.62
CA ARG A 59 11.80 -10.16 -25.25
C ARG A 59 12.71 -11.07 -24.43
N VAL A 60 13.67 -10.51 -23.68
CA VAL A 60 14.54 -11.30 -22.78
C VAL A 60 13.77 -11.77 -21.55
N LEU A 61 12.88 -10.94 -20.98
CA LEU A 61 11.96 -11.37 -19.92
C LEU A 61 10.96 -12.45 -20.41
N GLN A 62 10.53 -12.38 -21.67
CA GLN A 62 9.70 -13.44 -22.29
C GLN A 62 10.46 -14.74 -22.61
N LEU A 63 11.79 -14.71 -22.75
CA LEU A 63 12.58 -15.89 -23.13
C LEU A 63 12.97 -16.78 -21.94
N VAL A 64 12.98 -16.26 -20.71
CA VAL A 64 13.40 -17.06 -19.54
C VAL A 64 12.20 -17.69 -18.80
N ASN A 65 10.95 -17.34 -19.16
CA ASN A 65 9.72 -17.88 -18.55
C ASN A 65 9.82 -18.02 -17.01
N LEU A 66 10.46 -17.02 -16.39
CA LEU A 66 10.77 -17.02 -14.96
C LEU A 66 9.48 -16.72 -14.19
N SER A 67 9.19 -17.51 -13.15
CA SER A 67 8.14 -17.16 -12.19
C SER A 67 8.46 -15.81 -11.54
N GLN A 68 7.42 -15.12 -11.06
CA GLN A 68 7.53 -13.81 -10.41
C GLN A 68 8.54 -13.81 -9.25
N GLU A 69 8.69 -14.94 -8.56
CA GLU A 69 9.68 -15.20 -7.52
C GLU A 69 11.14 -15.11 -8.00
N VAL A 70 11.43 -15.68 -9.17
CA VAL A 70 12.80 -15.63 -9.71
C VAL A 70 13.12 -14.21 -10.17
N ALA A 71 12.15 -13.49 -10.75
CA ALA A 71 12.34 -12.10 -11.12
C ALA A 71 12.66 -11.21 -9.89
N LEU A 72 12.05 -11.47 -8.73
CA LEU A 72 12.28 -10.73 -7.49
C LEU A 72 13.67 -11.00 -6.89
N ASN A 73 14.09 -12.26 -6.83
CA ASN A 73 15.45 -12.62 -6.36
C ASN A 73 16.53 -12.04 -7.27
N VAL A 74 16.30 -12.07 -8.59
CA VAL A 74 17.19 -11.45 -9.57
C VAL A 74 17.25 -9.94 -9.39
N LEU A 75 16.12 -9.29 -9.13
CA LEU A 75 16.03 -7.86 -8.92
C LEU A 75 16.71 -7.42 -7.61
N ASP A 76 16.59 -8.21 -6.55
CA ASP A 76 17.19 -7.91 -5.25
C ASP A 76 18.72 -8.12 -5.26
N VAL A 77 19.20 -9.19 -5.90
CA VAL A 77 20.63 -9.40 -6.16
C VAL A 77 21.19 -8.27 -7.04
N ALA A 78 20.42 -7.81 -8.03
CA ALA A 78 20.76 -6.66 -8.87
C ALA A 78 20.80 -5.34 -8.09
N GLN A 79 19.84 -5.11 -7.20
CA GLN A 79 19.74 -3.90 -6.38
C GLN A 79 20.80 -3.87 -5.31
N THR A 80 21.10 -5.00 -4.65
CA THR A 80 22.20 -5.15 -3.70
C THR A 80 23.55 -4.87 -4.37
N PHE A 81 23.75 -5.39 -5.58
CA PHE A 81 24.92 -5.08 -6.40
C PHE A 81 25.00 -3.59 -6.77
N ALA A 82 23.88 -2.98 -7.17
CA ALA A 82 23.81 -1.55 -7.47
C ALA A 82 24.09 -0.69 -6.23
N HIS A 83 23.62 -1.09 -5.06
CA HIS A 83 23.81 -0.36 -3.81
C HIS A 83 25.25 -0.49 -3.27
N GLN A 84 25.87 -1.67 -3.42
CA GLN A 84 27.29 -1.88 -3.13
C GLN A 84 28.18 -1.06 -4.06
N LEU A 85 27.89 -1.00 -5.36
CA LEU A 85 28.62 -0.11 -6.29
C LEU A 85 28.41 1.38 -5.98
N ALA A 86 27.18 1.80 -5.64
CA ALA A 86 26.85 3.20 -5.34
C ALA A 86 27.50 3.68 -4.03
N SER A 87 27.55 2.82 -3.01
CA SER A 87 28.19 3.14 -1.72
C SER A 87 29.72 3.24 -1.83
N SER A 88 30.33 2.45 -2.74
CA SER A 88 31.77 2.39 -2.95
C SER A 88 32.35 3.57 -3.77
N GLN A 89 31.52 4.38 -4.43
CA GLN A 89 31.95 5.61 -5.13
C GLN A 89 32.44 6.72 -4.19
N ARG A 90 32.17 6.63 -2.88
CA ARG A 90 32.66 7.63 -1.90
C ARG A 90 34.16 7.51 -1.59
N HIS A 91 34.81 6.38 -1.88
CA HIS A 91 36.24 6.21 -1.69
C HIS A 91 36.94 5.93 -3.03
N ARG A 92 37.73 6.91 -3.48
CA ARG A 92 38.28 7.00 -4.84
C ARG A 92 39.39 5.98 -5.16
N HIS A 93 39.61 4.93 -4.37
CA HIS A 93 40.65 3.92 -4.59
C HIS A 93 40.09 2.52 -4.33
N TRP A 94 40.04 1.70 -5.40
CA TRP A 94 39.76 0.27 -5.35
C TRP A 94 41.05 -0.49 -4.97
N PRO A 95 41.14 -1.17 -3.83
CA PRO A 95 42.30 -2.03 -3.55
C PRO A 95 42.09 -3.47 -4.03
N HIS A 96 40.87 -3.87 -4.41
CA HIS A 96 40.53 -5.25 -4.79
C HIS A 96 39.60 -5.25 -6.02
N SER A 97 39.99 -5.95 -7.08
CA SER A 97 39.46 -5.84 -8.44
C SER A 97 37.95 -6.06 -8.57
N PHE A 98 37.29 -5.30 -9.45
CA PHE A 98 35.92 -5.51 -9.97
C PHE A 98 35.57 -7.00 -10.19
N ASP A 99 36.57 -7.80 -10.58
CA ASP A 99 36.47 -9.23 -10.79
C ASP A 99 36.05 -10.02 -9.53
N LEU A 100 36.45 -9.59 -8.32
CA LEU A 100 36.05 -10.25 -7.07
C LEU A 100 34.58 -9.99 -6.72
N VAL A 101 34.09 -8.77 -6.96
CA VAL A 101 32.67 -8.42 -6.76
C VAL A 101 31.79 -9.15 -7.78
N VAL A 102 32.24 -9.23 -9.03
CA VAL A 102 31.56 -10.00 -10.08
C VAL A 102 31.60 -11.50 -9.79
N LEU A 103 32.69 -12.03 -9.25
CA LEU A 103 32.79 -13.43 -8.80
C LEU A 103 31.84 -13.75 -7.66
N ASP A 104 31.69 -12.83 -6.70
CA ASP A 104 30.76 -13.01 -5.57
C ASP A 104 29.30 -13.02 -6.05
N LEU A 105 28.96 -12.10 -6.96
CA LEU A 105 27.68 -12.09 -7.67
C LEU A 105 27.44 -13.41 -8.44
N LEU A 106 28.42 -13.88 -9.20
CA LEU A 106 28.33 -15.14 -9.95
C LEU A 106 28.16 -16.36 -9.04
N ARG A 107 28.79 -16.36 -7.85
CA ARG A 107 28.61 -17.40 -6.83
C ARG A 107 27.22 -17.38 -6.23
N GLN A 108 26.70 -16.20 -5.87
CA GLN A 108 25.33 -16.04 -5.38
C GLN A 108 24.30 -16.49 -6.42
N LEU A 109 24.48 -16.07 -7.68
CA LEU A 109 23.59 -16.47 -8.78
C LEU A 109 23.65 -17.96 -9.12
N ARG A 110 24.84 -18.58 -9.05
CA ARG A 110 24.96 -20.05 -9.20
C ARG A 110 24.38 -20.82 -8.01
N GLY A 111 24.25 -20.22 -6.83
CA GLY A 111 23.53 -20.82 -5.71
C GLY A 111 22.00 -20.81 -5.90
N VAL A 112 21.47 -19.73 -6.47
CA VAL A 112 20.02 -19.56 -6.69
C VAL A 112 19.51 -20.38 -7.90
N MET A 113 20.32 -20.53 -8.96
CA MET A 113 19.89 -21.19 -10.21
C MET A 113 19.47 -22.67 -10.08
N PRO A 114 20.18 -23.54 -9.35
CA PRO A 114 19.71 -24.90 -9.09
C PRO A 114 18.38 -24.93 -8.34
N ALA A 115 18.16 -23.99 -7.42
CA ALA A 115 16.92 -23.89 -6.68
C ALA A 115 15.74 -23.47 -7.57
N THR A 116 15.95 -22.58 -8.54
CA THR A 116 14.89 -22.17 -9.49
C THR A 116 14.52 -23.28 -10.46
N VAL A 117 15.50 -24.10 -10.89
CA VAL A 117 15.23 -25.31 -11.67
C VAL A 117 14.45 -26.32 -10.82
N ALA A 118 14.86 -26.52 -9.57
CA ALA A 118 14.16 -27.43 -8.66
C ALA A 118 12.70 -27.02 -8.40
N LEU A 119 12.43 -25.72 -8.22
CA LEU A 119 11.07 -25.19 -8.09
C LEU A 119 10.23 -25.47 -9.35
N LYS A 120 10.80 -25.26 -10.53
CA LYS A 120 10.12 -25.53 -11.80
C LYS A 120 9.82 -27.02 -11.98
N ASP A 121 10.76 -27.88 -11.64
CA ASP A 121 10.60 -29.34 -11.75
C ASP A 121 9.57 -29.88 -10.73
N ALA A 122 9.43 -29.19 -9.59
CA ALA A 122 8.45 -29.50 -8.55
C ALA A 122 7.06 -28.89 -8.80
N ALA A 123 6.83 -28.16 -9.89
CA ALA A 123 5.57 -27.43 -10.12
C ALA A 123 4.30 -28.31 -10.11
N ASN A 124 4.41 -29.61 -10.37
CA ASN A 124 3.29 -30.57 -10.33
C ASN A 124 3.18 -31.34 -9.00
N ASP A 125 4.08 -31.10 -8.05
CA ASP A 125 4.12 -31.74 -6.73
C ASP A 125 4.06 -30.65 -5.65
N PRO A 126 2.85 -30.32 -5.14
CA PRO A 126 2.66 -29.18 -4.24
C PRO A 126 3.40 -29.34 -2.91
N ILE A 127 3.62 -30.57 -2.44
CA ILE A 127 4.35 -30.84 -1.20
C ILE A 127 5.83 -30.54 -1.41
N ARG A 128 6.41 -31.09 -2.48
CA ARG A 128 7.82 -30.83 -2.82
C ARG A 128 8.07 -29.37 -3.14
N LEU A 129 7.13 -28.69 -3.79
CA LEU A 129 7.21 -27.26 -4.05
C LEU A 129 7.25 -26.48 -2.73
N ALA A 130 6.35 -26.79 -1.79
CA ALA A 130 6.34 -26.16 -0.46
C ALA A 130 7.65 -26.36 0.30
N ASP A 131 8.20 -27.59 0.31
CA ASP A 131 9.47 -27.88 0.96
C ASP A 131 10.62 -27.04 0.40
N LEU A 132 10.66 -26.85 -0.93
CA LEU A 132 11.66 -26.01 -1.58
C LEU A 132 11.50 -24.52 -1.22
N HIS A 133 10.27 -24.02 -1.17
CA HIS A 133 10.00 -22.65 -0.72
C HIS A 133 10.49 -22.40 0.71
N LEU A 134 10.23 -23.35 1.62
CA LEU A 134 10.67 -23.26 3.02
C LEU A 134 12.20 -23.31 3.13
N GLN A 135 12.86 -24.22 2.40
CA GLN A 135 14.32 -24.30 2.34
C GLN A 135 14.95 -22.98 1.85
N LEU A 136 14.36 -22.37 0.83
CA LEU A 136 14.82 -21.08 0.31
C LEU A 136 14.60 -19.95 1.31
N ALA A 137 13.43 -19.87 1.93
CA ALA A 137 13.18 -18.92 3.00
C ALA A 137 14.23 -19.05 4.12
N ASP A 138 14.56 -20.27 4.53
CA ASP A 138 15.59 -20.58 5.55
C ASP A 138 17.00 -20.16 5.14
N SER A 139 17.35 -20.24 3.86
CA SER A 139 18.63 -19.70 3.37
C SER A 139 18.73 -18.17 3.50
N TYR A 140 17.61 -17.47 3.60
CA TYR A 140 17.53 -15.99 3.68
C TYR A 140 17.23 -15.46 5.09
N ARG A 141 17.52 -16.20 6.17
CA ARG A 141 17.27 -15.74 7.56
C ARG A 141 17.83 -14.36 7.88
N GLY A 142 18.98 -13.98 7.30
CA GLY A 142 19.59 -12.66 7.49
C GLY A 142 18.96 -11.50 6.69
N SER A 143 18.03 -11.75 5.78
CA SER A 143 17.39 -10.69 4.98
C SER A 143 15.87 -10.75 5.08
N ALA A 144 15.29 -9.83 5.86
CA ALA A 144 13.84 -9.73 6.01
C ALA A 144 13.14 -9.43 4.67
N ALA A 145 13.82 -8.66 3.81
CA ALA A 145 13.36 -8.29 2.47
C ALA A 145 13.24 -9.49 1.53
N LEU A 146 14.12 -10.49 1.69
CA LEU A 146 14.14 -11.69 0.87
C LEU A 146 13.33 -12.84 1.47
N ARG A 147 13.33 -13.00 2.80
CA ARG A 147 12.64 -14.10 3.48
C ARG A 147 11.12 -13.93 3.46
N SER A 148 10.60 -12.73 3.70
CA SER A 148 9.14 -12.52 3.77
C SER A 148 8.41 -12.78 2.43
N PRO A 149 8.94 -12.41 1.24
CA PRO A 149 8.29 -12.76 -0.03
C PRO A 149 8.20 -14.27 -0.32
N TRP A 150 9.13 -15.08 0.17
CA TRP A 150 9.07 -16.54 0.00
C TRP A 150 7.86 -17.14 0.71
N PHE A 151 7.59 -16.70 1.94
CA PHE A 151 6.38 -17.06 2.68
C PHE A 151 5.12 -16.48 2.03
N ASP A 152 5.19 -15.26 1.51
CA ASP A 152 4.04 -14.63 0.86
C ASP A 152 3.61 -15.38 -0.40
N THR A 153 4.58 -15.83 -1.20
CA THR A 153 4.26 -16.54 -2.43
C THR A 153 3.78 -17.97 -2.13
N LEU A 154 4.39 -18.64 -1.15
CA LEU A 154 3.90 -19.95 -0.70
C LEU A 154 2.47 -19.87 -0.15
N ALA A 155 2.15 -18.82 0.60
CA ALA A 155 0.79 -18.58 1.07
C ALA A 155 -0.21 -18.37 -0.08
N GLU A 156 0.18 -17.63 -1.13
CA GLU A 156 -0.68 -17.41 -2.31
C GLU A 156 -0.93 -18.71 -3.10
N LEU A 157 0.06 -19.61 -3.17
CA LEU A 157 -0.12 -20.95 -3.73
C LEU A 157 -1.13 -21.76 -2.90
N TYR A 158 -0.98 -21.76 -1.58
CA TYR A 158 -1.95 -22.41 -0.69
C TYR A 158 -3.36 -21.80 -0.78
N GLU A 159 -3.48 -20.48 -0.94
CA GLU A 159 -4.78 -19.83 -1.14
C GLU A 159 -5.45 -20.27 -2.46
N GLN A 160 -4.67 -20.46 -3.54
CA GLN A 160 -5.19 -20.97 -4.82
C GLN A 160 -5.76 -22.38 -4.66
N ASP A 161 -5.07 -23.24 -3.92
CA ASP A 161 -5.50 -24.60 -3.61
C ASP A 161 -6.50 -24.70 -2.45
N ARG A 162 -6.85 -23.55 -1.83
CA ARG A 162 -7.77 -23.41 -0.68
C ARG A 162 -7.27 -24.07 0.61
N TRP A 163 -5.97 -24.21 0.78
CA TRP A 163 -5.31 -24.67 2.01
C TRP A 163 -5.09 -23.46 2.94
N PHE A 164 -6.20 -22.90 3.43
CA PHE A 164 -6.18 -21.61 4.14
C PHE A 164 -5.46 -21.68 5.50
N ALA A 165 -5.41 -22.85 6.15
CA ALA A 165 -4.71 -23.00 7.42
C ALA A 165 -3.20 -22.83 7.22
N GLU A 166 -2.63 -23.52 6.24
CA GLU A 166 -1.22 -23.44 5.85
C GLU A 166 -0.89 -22.04 5.33
N ALA A 167 -1.75 -21.45 4.49
CA ALA A 167 -1.60 -20.07 4.04
C ALA A 167 -1.53 -19.08 5.21
N SER A 168 -2.39 -19.24 6.22
CA SER A 168 -2.40 -18.36 7.39
C SER A 168 -1.11 -18.46 8.23
N VAL A 169 -0.51 -19.65 8.32
CA VAL A 169 0.78 -19.84 9.00
C VAL A 169 1.90 -19.15 8.22
N CYS A 170 1.96 -19.31 6.90
CA CYS A 170 2.95 -18.63 6.05
C CYS A 170 2.82 -17.10 6.15
N HIS A 171 1.59 -16.57 6.09
CA HIS A 171 1.37 -15.15 6.30
C HIS A 171 1.77 -14.67 7.70
N ALA A 172 1.55 -15.48 8.74
CA ALA A 172 1.98 -15.17 10.10
C ALA A 172 3.52 -15.14 10.27
N HIS A 173 4.27 -15.99 9.57
CA HIS A 173 5.74 -15.86 9.50
C HIS A 173 6.16 -14.52 8.90
N SER A 174 5.51 -14.09 7.81
CA SER A 174 5.77 -12.80 7.18
C SER A 174 5.42 -11.63 8.13
N VAL A 175 4.30 -11.69 8.87
CA VAL A 175 3.98 -10.73 9.94
C VAL A 175 5.05 -10.70 11.01
N ALA A 176 5.54 -11.86 11.47
CA ALA A 176 6.57 -11.97 12.49
C ALA A 176 7.91 -11.35 12.05
N ILE A 177 8.32 -11.56 10.80
CA ILE A 177 9.51 -10.95 10.20
C ILE A 177 9.39 -9.41 10.19
N ILE A 178 8.26 -8.88 9.74
CA ILE A 178 8.00 -7.43 9.72
C ILE A 178 7.97 -6.86 11.15
N ALA A 179 7.31 -7.56 12.08
CA ALA A 179 7.19 -7.15 13.47
C ALA A 179 8.55 -7.06 14.17
N ARG A 180 9.45 -8.03 13.94
CA ARG A 180 10.83 -7.98 14.43
C ARG A 180 11.57 -6.74 13.94
N GLU A 181 11.51 -6.45 12.64
CA GLU A 181 12.22 -5.28 12.09
C GLU A 181 11.68 -3.96 12.70
N LEU A 182 10.37 -3.86 12.94
CA LEU A 182 9.77 -2.70 13.61
C LEU A 182 10.11 -2.62 15.10
N GLU A 183 10.25 -3.76 15.78
CA GLU A 183 10.72 -3.86 17.16
C GLU A 183 12.18 -3.40 17.30
N GLU A 184 13.06 -3.81 16.37
CA GLU A 184 14.44 -3.33 16.29
C GLU A 184 14.53 -1.81 16.08
N LYS A 185 13.61 -1.24 15.28
CA LYS A 185 13.47 0.21 15.08
C LYS A 185 12.84 0.94 16.28
N LYS A 186 12.35 0.22 17.30
CA LYS A 186 11.58 0.74 18.45
C LYS A 186 10.29 1.46 18.05
N GLU A 187 9.70 1.07 16.92
CA GLU A 187 8.40 1.59 16.48
C GLU A 187 7.22 0.79 17.03
N LEU A 188 7.48 -0.46 17.43
CA LEU A 188 6.49 -1.43 17.90
C LEU A 188 7.06 -2.22 19.09
N GLU A 189 6.23 -2.49 20.10
CA GLU A 189 6.52 -3.49 21.13
C GLU A 189 5.75 -4.77 20.80
N VAL A 190 6.44 -5.90 20.68
CA VAL A 190 5.83 -7.15 20.18
C VAL A 190 5.67 -8.17 21.31
N ASP A 191 4.43 -8.57 21.59
CA ASP A 191 4.17 -9.78 22.40
C ASP A 191 4.22 -11.02 21.50
N TRP A 192 5.41 -11.63 21.43
CA TRP A 192 5.69 -12.82 20.61
C TRP A 192 4.80 -14.03 20.92
N ARG A 193 4.17 -14.09 22.11
CA ARG A 193 3.24 -15.17 22.47
C ARG A 193 1.97 -15.17 21.63
N ILE A 194 1.64 -14.06 20.98
CA ILE A 194 0.50 -13.94 20.07
C ILE A 194 0.60 -14.96 18.93
N PHE A 195 1.81 -15.22 18.42
CA PHE A 195 1.98 -16.16 17.31
C PHE A 195 1.65 -17.61 17.68
N ASN A 196 1.75 -18.00 18.95
CA ASN A 196 1.40 -19.35 19.42
C ASN A 196 -0.08 -19.71 19.22
N TRP A 197 -0.95 -18.71 19.07
CA TRP A 197 -2.36 -18.93 18.72
C TRP A 197 -2.54 -19.41 17.28
N ILE A 198 -1.56 -19.15 16.41
CA ILE A 198 -1.54 -19.58 15.01
C ILE A 198 -0.67 -20.84 14.90
N ASN A 199 0.58 -20.76 15.34
CA ASN A 199 1.55 -21.86 15.33
C ASN A 199 2.67 -21.58 16.35
N ASN A 200 3.04 -22.57 17.14
CA ASN A 200 4.02 -22.46 18.22
C ASN A 200 5.47 -22.29 17.75
N GLN A 201 5.78 -22.64 16.50
CA GLN A 201 7.13 -22.54 15.95
C GLN A 201 7.46 -21.13 15.44
N ILE A 202 6.46 -20.32 15.08
CA ILE A 202 6.70 -18.99 14.48
C ILE A 202 7.55 -18.13 15.41
N ALA A 203 7.18 -18.05 16.70
CA ALA A 203 7.93 -17.27 17.67
C ALA A 203 9.38 -17.78 17.80
N GLU A 204 9.58 -19.09 17.91
CA GLU A 204 10.92 -19.69 18.00
C GLU A 204 11.77 -19.41 16.76
N THR A 205 11.16 -19.45 15.58
CA THR A 205 11.87 -19.28 14.31
C THR A 205 12.16 -17.84 13.94
N GLU A 206 11.29 -16.88 14.26
CA GLU A 206 11.42 -15.51 13.76
C GLU A 206 11.83 -14.49 14.83
N GLN A 207 11.67 -14.80 16.14
CA GLN A 207 12.02 -13.88 17.22
C GLN A 207 13.51 -13.52 17.26
N SER A 208 14.37 -14.51 17.01
CA SER A 208 15.82 -14.30 16.92
C SER A 208 16.34 -14.67 15.54
N LEU A 209 17.30 -13.87 15.09
CA LEU A 209 18.17 -14.26 14.00
C LEU A 209 19.12 -15.33 14.56
N GLY A 210 18.98 -16.58 14.13
CA GLY A 210 19.85 -17.68 14.57
C GLY A 210 21.33 -17.40 14.29
N GLU A 211 22.24 -18.17 14.89
CA GLU A 211 23.70 -17.96 14.81
C GLU A 211 24.26 -17.91 13.37
N ASP A 212 23.55 -18.50 12.41
CA ASP A 212 23.89 -18.55 10.98
C ASP A 212 23.34 -17.37 10.15
N ALA A 213 22.60 -16.44 10.76
CA ALA A 213 22.18 -15.22 10.09
C ALA A 213 23.40 -14.32 9.92
N GLY A 214 24.03 -14.37 8.75
CA GLY A 214 25.18 -13.54 8.41
C GLY A 214 24.89 -12.02 8.44
N ASN A 215 25.23 -11.31 7.38
CA ASN A 215 25.03 -9.86 7.37
C ASN A 215 23.52 -9.51 7.30
N VAL A 216 23.00 -8.82 8.33
CA VAL A 216 21.57 -8.48 8.42
C VAL A 216 21.22 -7.35 7.46
N GLN A 217 20.25 -7.58 6.57
CA GLN A 217 19.76 -6.59 5.61
C GLN A 217 18.31 -6.19 5.95
N PRO A 218 18.06 -4.94 6.39
CA PRO A 218 16.71 -4.47 6.69
C PRO A 218 15.94 -4.16 5.39
N ALA A 219 14.63 -4.42 5.39
CA ALA A 219 13.75 -4.18 4.23
C ALA A 219 13.19 -2.75 4.19
N GLY A 220 13.22 -2.03 5.31
CA GLY A 220 12.59 -0.71 5.41
C GLY A 220 11.08 -0.79 5.62
N PHE A 221 10.58 -1.86 6.25
CA PHE A 221 9.15 -2.01 6.53
C PHE A 221 8.62 -0.89 7.43
N THR A 222 7.37 -0.51 7.18
CA THR A 222 6.62 0.49 7.96
C THR A 222 5.45 -0.15 8.71
N THR A 223 4.88 0.59 9.65
CA THR A 223 3.65 0.20 10.36
C THR A 223 2.45 -0.01 9.44
N GLU A 224 2.40 0.70 8.31
CA GLU A 224 1.37 0.49 7.27
C GLU A 224 1.54 -0.88 6.58
N ASN A 225 2.79 -1.28 6.29
CA ASN A 225 3.06 -2.60 5.73
C ASN A 225 2.61 -3.70 6.71
N LEU A 226 2.91 -3.54 8.00
CA LEU A 226 2.48 -4.48 9.03
C LEU A 226 0.95 -4.58 9.12
N GLY A 227 0.24 -3.45 9.13
CA GLY A 227 -1.22 -3.41 9.17
C GLY A 227 -1.86 -4.14 7.98
N ALA A 228 -1.41 -3.84 6.76
CA ALA A 228 -1.89 -4.53 5.56
C ALA A 228 -1.63 -6.04 5.60
N LYS A 229 -0.49 -6.45 6.17
CA LYS A 229 -0.14 -7.86 6.30
C LYS A 229 -0.98 -8.58 7.35
N ILE A 230 -1.25 -7.94 8.48
CA ILE A 230 -2.16 -8.44 9.51
C ILE A 230 -3.57 -8.64 8.94
N ASP A 231 -4.08 -7.69 8.15
CA ASP A 231 -5.40 -7.83 7.52
C ASP A 231 -5.46 -9.02 6.56
N LYS A 232 -4.43 -9.22 5.72
CA LYS A 232 -4.36 -10.39 4.83
C LYS A 232 -4.30 -11.70 5.63
N THR A 233 -3.50 -11.73 6.70
CA THR A 233 -3.37 -12.90 7.59
C THR A 233 -4.69 -13.21 8.31
N ALA A 234 -5.38 -12.19 8.81
CA ALA A 234 -6.68 -12.33 9.45
C ALA A 234 -7.74 -12.86 8.46
N ALA A 235 -7.74 -12.40 7.22
CA ALA A 235 -8.63 -12.93 6.19
C ALA A 235 -8.38 -14.42 5.93
N ALA A 236 -7.11 -14.85 5.85
CA ALA A 236 -6.75 -16.26 5.71
C ALA A 236 -7.19 -17.09 6.93
N LEU A 237 -6.98 -16.58 8.16
CA LEU A 237 -7.45 -17.24 9.40
C LEU A 237 -8.97 -17.41 9.44
N MET A 238 -9.72 -16.40 8.98
CA MET A 238 -11.18 -16.47 8.89
C MET A 238 -11.64 -17.53 7.89
N LEU A 239 -10.96 -17.64 6.74
CA LEU A 239 -11.22 -18.69 5.74
C LEU A 239 -10.81 -20.08 6.22
N ALA A 240 -9.82 -20.17 7.11
CA ALA A 240 -9.38 -21.39 7.77
C ALA A 240 -10.23 -21.77 9.01
N GLU A 241 -11.25 -20.98 9.34
CA GLU A 241 -12.11 -21.14 10.52
C GLU A 241 -11.34 -21.12 11.86
N ARG A 242 -10.21 -20.40 11.92
CA ARG A 242 -9.38 -20.20 13.12
C ARG A 242 -9.65 -18.84 13.76
N PHE A 243 -10.88 -18.66 14.24
CA PHE A 243 -11.35 -17.37 14.75
C PHE A 243 -10.64 -16.93 16.03
N GLU A 244 -10.15 -17.87 16.82
CA GLU A 244 -9.49 -17.65 18.10
C GLU A 244 -8.17 -16.88 17.96
N ALA A 245 -7.50 -17.00 16.81
CA ALA A 245 -6.22 -16.36 16.54
C ALA A 245 -6.34 -14.93 15.98
N VAL A 246 -7.52 -14.55 15.47
CA VAL A 246 -7.73 -13.24 14.81
C VAL A 246 -7.61 -12.09 15.80
N GLY A 247 -8.26 -12.19 16.97
CA GLY A 247 -8.20 -11.17 18.02
C GLY A 247 -6.77 -10.94 18.55
N PRO A 248 -6.04 -12.01 18.95
CA PRO A 248 -4.63 -11.92 19.30
C PRO A 248 -3.77 -11.26 18.21
N LEU A 249 -3.94 -11.65 16.94
CA LEU A 249 -3.18 -11.08 15.83
C LEU A 249 -3.37 -9.56 15.71
N TYR A 250 -4.62 -9.07 15.74
CA TYR A 250 -4.88 -7.63 15.66
C TYR A 250 -4.31 -6.84 16.84
N ARG A 251 -4.16 -7.46 18.01
CA ARG A 251 -3.57 -6.81 19.19
C ARG A 251 -2.13 -6.32 18.95
N LEU A 252 -1.42 -6.88 17.96
CA LEU A 252 -0.10 -6.40 17.54
C LEU A 252 -0.13 -4.96 17.01
N ILE A 253 -1.14 -4.59 16.22
CA ILE A 253 -1.17 -3.27 15.55
C ILE A 253 -2.08 -2.25 16.23
N VAL A 254 -3.00 -2.69 17.11
CA VAL A 254 -3.94 -1.79 17.82
C VAL A 254 -3.24 -0.60 18.50
N PRO A 255 -2.16 -0.76 19.30
CA PRO A 255 -1.52 0.38 19.96
C PRO A 255 -0.95 1.40 18.96
N VAL A 256 -0.43 0.92 17.83
CA VAL A 256 0.09 1.75 16.75
C VAL A 256 -1.04 2.47 16.03
N LEU A 257 -2.14 1.78 15.74
CA LEU A 257 -3.33 2.39 15.14
C LEU A 257 -3.95 3.42 16.08
N GLU A 258 -4.05 3.15 17.38
CA GLU A 258 -4.54 4.11 18.38
C GLU A 258 -3.63 5.35 18.44
N LYS A 259 -2.31 5.17 18.35
CA LYS A 259 -1.35 6.26 18.28
C LYS A 259 -1.41 7.03 16.94
N ASN A 260 -1.66 6.36 15.83
CA ASN A 260 -1.76 6.98 14.50
C ASN A 260 -3.15 7.55 14.20
N THR A 261 -4.20 7.08 14.88
CA THR A 261 -5.54 7.70 14.91
C THR A 261 -5.61 8.89 15.87
N LEU A 262 -4.50 9.26 16.53
CA LEU A 262 -4.43 10.48 17.32
C LEU A 262 -4.61 11.71 16.41
N ARG A 263 -5.81 12.27 16.58
CA ARG A 263 -6.39 13.49 16.01
C ARG A 263 -6.84 13.36 14.56
N GLU A 264 -8.07 12.86 14.37
CA GLU A 264 -8.98 13.74 13.61
C GLU A 264 -8.85 15.12 14.26
N PRO A 265 -8.35 16.14 13.53
CA PRO A 265 -8.18 17.46 14.12
C PRO A 265 -9.52 17.88 14.69
N ALA A 266 -9.52 18.64 15.78
CA ALA A 266 -10.77 19.21 16.26
C ALA A 266 -11.43 19.96 15.10
N ILE A 267 -12.75 20.04 15.04
CA ILE A 267 -13.49 20.63 13.91
C ILE A 267 -12.93 22.00 13.47
N HIS A 268 -12.45 22.80 14.42
CA HIS A 268 -11.87 24.13 14.19
C HIS A 268 -10.40 24.13 13.72
N GLU A 269 -9.78 22.95 13.59
CA GLU A 269 -8.43 22.71 13.08
C GLU A 269 -8.46 21.99 11.71
N GLN A 270 -9.60 21.40 11.32
CA GLN A 270 -9.75 20.66 10.06
C GLN A 270 -9.78 21.61 8.86
N SER A 271 -8.67 21.80 8.15
CA SER A 271 -8.64 22.57 6.89
C SER A 271 -8.68 21.66 5.65
N LEU A 272 -9.10 22.22 4.51
CA LEU A 272 -9.08 21.50 3.22
C LEU A 272 -8.13 22.17 2.25
N LYS A 273 -7.16 21.40 1.74
CA LYS A 273 -6.34 21.78 0.58
C LYS A 273 -6.80 20.99 -0.63
N ARG A 274 -7.45 21.64 -1.59
CA ARG A 274 -7.85 21.03 -2.86
C ARG A 274 -6.75 21.21 -3.89
N THR A 275 -6.21 20.10 -4.37
CA THR A 275 -5.22 20.08 -5.44
C THR A 275 -5.91 19.77 -6.77
N ILE A 276 -5.90 20.73 -7.70
CA ILE A 276 -6.48 20.61 -9.03
C ILE A 276 -5.34 20.34 -10.02
N ILE A 277 -5.37 19.15 -10.62
CA ILE A 277 -4.35 18.69 -11.57
C ILE A 277 -4.93 18.74 -12.97
N LYS A 278 -4.34 19.53 -13.87
CA LYS A 278 -4.65 19.52 -15.29
C LYS A 278 -3.71 18.57 -16.02
N VAL A 279 -4.27 17.80 -16.94
CA VAL A 279 -3.54 16.89 -17.82
C VAL A 279 -3.52 17.44 -19.24
N ASN A 280 -2.72 16.83 -20.12
CA ASN A 280 -2.62 17.23 -21.52
C ASN A 280 -3.98 17.24 -22.25
N SER A 281 -4.11 18.06 -23.30
CA SER A 281 -5.34 18.47 -24.01
C SER A 281 -6.17 17.35 -24.66
N GLY A 282 -5.77 16.09 -24.50
CA GLY A 282 -6.57 14.92 -24.89
C GLY A 282 -7.59 14.48 -23.83
N GLY A 283 -7.39 14.81 -22.55
CA GLY A 283 -8.31 14.45 -21.45
C GLY A 283 -8.60 12.95 -21.31
N PHE A 284 -9.47 12.60 -20.36
CA PHE A 284 -10.04 11.25 -20.29
C PHE A 284 -11.46 11.27 -20.88
N PRO A 285 -11.89 10.24 -21.64
CA PRO A 285 -11.14 9.02 -21.99
C PRO A 285 -10.03 9.24 -23.05
N SER A 286 -8.96 8.45 -23.01
CA SER A 286 -7.83 8.51 -23.95
C SER A 286 -7.36 7.10 -24.34
N THR A 287 -6.65 6.98 -25.46
CA THR A 287 -5.94 5.74 -25.86
C THR A 287 -4.86 5.33 -24.85
N ARG A 288 -4.42 6.25 -23.98
CA ARG A 288 -3.50 5.98 -22.88
C ARG A 288 -4.24 6.04 -21.54
N ARG A 289 -3.94 5.09 -20.65
CA ARG A 289 -4.42 5.07 -19.26
C ARG A 289 -3.69 6.05 -18.33
N ARG A 290 -2.62 6.69 -18.82
CA ARG A 290 -1.82 7.69 -18.09
C ARG A 290 -1.55 8.87 -19.01
N LEU A 291 -1.80 10.08 -18.51
CA LEU A 291 -1.54 11.32 -19.22
C LEU A 291 -0.58 12.19 -18.41
N PRO A 292 0.35 12.90 -19.07
CA PRO A 292 1.24 13.81 -18.36
C PRO A 292 0.46 14.98 -17.78
N VAL A 293 0.85 15.36 -16.55
CA VAL A 293 0.33 16.55 -15.86
C VAL A 293 0.89 17.80 -16.53
N THR A 294 0.03 18.73 -16.90
CA THR A 294 0.39 20.02 -17.50
C THR A 294 0.46 21.15 -16.48
N SER A 295 -0.41 21.13 -15.47
CA SER A 295 -0.33 22.09 -14.36
C SER A 295 -0.99 21.58 -13.09
N VAL A 296 -0.54 22.12 -11.96
CA VAL A 296 -1.10 21.85 -10.63
C VAL A 296 -1.48 23.19 -9.99
N HIS A 297 -2.72 23.29 -9.53
CA HIS A 297 -3.25 24.45 -8.82
C HIS A 297 -3.76 24.03 -7.44
N TYR A 298 -3.67 24.93 -6.45
CA TYR A 298 -4.07 24.64 -5.07
C TYR A 298 -5.08 25.67 -4.58
N GLU A 299 -6.20 25.18 -4.04
CA GLU A 299 -7.17 25.98 -3.29
C GLU A 299 -7.09 25.58 -1.82
N GLN A 300 -6.95 26.55 -0.91
CA GLN A 300 -6.94 26.32 0.53
C GLN A 300 -8.22 26.85 1.14
N PHE A 301 -8.88 26.03 1.95
CA PHE A 301 -10.10 26.38 2.67
C PHE A 301 -9.83 26.30 4.17
N SER A 302 -10.24 27.36 4.88
CA SER A 302 -10.22 27.39 6.33
C SER A 302 -11.15 26.34 6.94
N PRO A 303 -11.02 26.02 8.24
CA PRO A 303 -11.91 25.06 8.89
C PRO A 303 -13.40 25.37 8.81
N LEU A 304 -13.76 26.65 8.89
CA LEU A 304 -15.15 27.08 8.74
C LEU A 304 -15.62 26.91 7.29
N GLU A 305 -14.83 27.33 6.30
CA GLU A 305 -15.18 27.14 4.88
C GLU A 305 -15.30 25.66 4.52
N PHE A 306 -14.46 24.81 5.09
CA PHE A 306 -14.54 23.36 4.93
C PHE A 306 -15.83 22.79 5.54
N ALA A 307 -16.23 23.25 6.73
CA ALA A 307 -17.51 22.89 7.33
C ALA A 307 -18.71 23.32 6.44
N CYS A 308 -18.68 24.53 5.90
CA CYS A 308 -19.67 25.00 4.91
C CYS A 308 -19.72 24.09 3.66
N GLN A 309 -18.56 23.67 3.13
CA GLN A 309 -18.52 22.76 1.99
C GLN A 309 -19.11 21.39 2.33
N LYS A 310 -18.86 20.84 3.53
CA LYS A 310 -19.46 19.58 3.98
C LYS A 310 -21.00 19.68 4.05
N LEU A 311 -21.52 20.77 4.64
CA LEU A 311 -22.96 21.02 4.74
C LEU A 311 -23.61 21.14 3.35
N ASN A 312 -23.04 21.95 2.46
CA ASN A 312 -23.58 22.16 1.12
C ASN A 312 -23.47 20.92 0.23
N THR A 313 -22.36 20.16 0.32
CA THR A 313 -22.21 18.88 -0.39
C THR A 313 -23.29 17.89 0.03
N LYS A 314 -23.57 17.80 1.34
CA LYS A 314 -24.64 16.93 1.86
C LYS A 314 -26.01 17.37 1.36
N ALA A 315 -26.30 18.68 1.37
CA ALA A 315 -27.54 19.24 0.84
C ALA A 315 -27.72 18.93 -0.66
N GLU A 316 -26.63 19.01 -1.42
CA GLU A 316 -26.63 18.76 -2.86
C GLU A 316 -26.81 17.27 -3.19
N GLN A 317 -26.20 16.36 -2.42
CA GLN A 317 -26.45 14.93 -2.55
C GLN A 317 -27.93 14.58 -2.35
N ILE A 318 -28.58 15.20 -1.35
CA ILE A 318 -30.02 15.04 -1.11
C ILE A 318 -30.82 15.55 -2.31
N ARG A 319 -30.54 16.77 -2.78
CA ARG A 319 -31.24 17.37 -3.94
C ARG A 319 -31.06 16.56 -5.22
N LYS A 320 -29.85 16.05 -5.49
CA LYS A 320 -29.57 15.19 -6.66
C LYS A 320 -30.35 13.88 -6.62
N THR A 321 -30.47 13.28 -5.43
CA THR A 321 -31.25 12.05 -5.24
C THR A 321 -32.74 12.31 -5.53
N LEU A 322 -33.25 13.47 -5.13
CA LEU A 322 -34.62 13.89 -5.41
C LEU A 322 -34.84 14.23 -6.90
N SER A 323 -33.93 14.96 -7.53
CA SER A 323 -34.07 15.37 -8.94
C SER A 323 -33.90 14.22 -9.93
N ALA A 324 -33.10 13.21 -9.56
CA ALA A 324 -33.01 11.96 -10.34
C ALA A 324 -34.38 11.28 -10.46
N ALA A 325 -35.23 11.37 -9.42
CA ALA A 325 -36.58 10.81 -9.43
C ALA A 325 -37.54 11.57 -10.34
N SER A 326 -37.39 12.90 -10.48
CA SER A 326 -38.20 13.71 -11.41
C SER A 326 -37.88 13.46 -12.88
N ASN A 327 -36.70 12.90 -13.20
CA ASN A 327 -36.27 12.58 -14.57
C ASN A 327 -36.69 11.16 -15.02
N GLY A 328 -37.82 10.66 -14.50
CA GLY A 328 -38.39 9.36 -14.89
C GLY A 328 -37.73 8.12 -14.26
N ARG A 329 -36.73 8.30 -13.37
CA ARG A 329 -36.17 7.18 -12.58
C ARG A 329 -36.97 6.98 -11.29
N ARG A 330 -36.97 5.76 -10.74
CA ARG A 330 -37.56 5.51 -9.42
C ARG A 330 -36.72 6.23 -8.34
N LEU A 331 -37.41 6.82 -7.36
CA LEU A 331 -36.76 7.41 -6.20
C LEU A 331 -36.01 6.34 -5.41
N ASP A 332 -34.72 6.57 -5.16
CA ASP A 332 -33.92 5.75 -4.26
C ASP A 332 -34.26 6.10 -2.81
N VAL A 333 -35.31 5.45 -2.29
CA VAL A 333 -35.81 5.66 -0.93
C VAL A 333 -34.76 5.31 0.12
N LYS A 334 -34.00 4.23 -0.07
CA LYS A 334 -32.99 3.76 0.90
C LYS A 334 -31.78 4.69 0.93
N GLY A 335 -31.27 5.08 -0.24
CA GLY A 335 -30.18 6.06 -0.33
C GLY A 335 -30.58 7.42 0.26
N LEU A 336 -31.82 7.87 0.00
CA LEU A 336 -32.34 9.10 0.59
C LEU A 336 -32.49 9.00 2.11
N GLN A 337 -32.98 7.88 2.66
CA GLN A 337 -33.03 7.64 4.11
C GLN A 337 -31.63 7.67 4.74
N LEU A 338 -30.64 7.00 4.13
CA LEU A 338 -29.26 6.97 4.61
C LEU A 338 -28.65 8.39 4.66
N LEU A 339 -28.85 9.17 3.59
CA LEU A 339 -28.38 10.55 3.53
C LEU A 339 -29.04 11.42 4.59
N LEU A 340 -30.35 11.28 4.79
CA LEU A 340 -31.12 12.05 5.76
C LEU A 340 -30.73 11.69 7.20
N GLN A 341 -30.59 10.40 7.51
CA GLN A 341 -30.13 9.93 8.81
C GLN A 341 -28.75 10.51 9.13
N GLY A 342 -27.80 10.43 8.21
CA GLY A 342 -26.46 10.99 8.42
C GLY A 342 -26.41 12.53 8.45
N ALA A 343 -27.46 13.22 8.03
CA ALA A 343 -27.55 14.69 8.13
C ALA A 343 -28.15 15.15 9.47
N VAL A 344 -29.13 14.42 10.00
CA VAL A 344 -29.89 14.84 11.19
C VAL A 344 -29.41 14.15 12.47
N LEU A 345 -29.04 12.88 12.38
CA LEU A 345 -28.63 12.02 13.50
C LEU A 345 -27.36 11.23 13.14
N PRO A 346 -26.23 11.93 12.98
CA PRO A 346 -24.94 11.27 12.81
C PRO A 346 -24.60 10.49 14.10
N THR A 347 -24.20 9.22 13.97
CA THR A 347 -23.87 8.36 15.14
C THR A 347 -22.37 8.09 15.29
N VAL A 348 -21.61 8.21 14.20
CA VAL A 348 -20.17 7.86 14.17
C VAL A 348 -19.31 9.11 13.99
N ASN A 349 -19.71 10.03 13.11
CA ASN A 349 -18.92 11.21 12.75
C ASN A 349 -19.52 12.48 13.36
N ALA A 350 -18.70 13.52 13.53
CA ALA A 350 -19.21 14.86 13.80
C ALA A 350 -20.16 15.29 12.67
N GLY A 351 -21.38 15.70 13.00
CA GLY A 351 -22.32 16.20 12.00
C GLY A 351 -22.76 17.64 12.26
N PRO A 352 -23.86 18.07 11.62
CA PRO A 352 -24.17 19.49 11.49
C PRO A 352 -24.22 20.26 12.82
N LEU A 353 -24.76 19.66 13.89
CA LEU A 353 -24.81 20.30 15.20
C LEU A 353 -23.42 20.63 15.76
N SER A 354 -22.45 19.74 15.59
CA SER A 354 -21.08 19.95 16.07
C SER A 354 -20.38 21.12 15.33
N TYR A 355 -20.71 21.35 14.06
CA TYR A 355 -20.23 22.55 13.34
C TYR A 355 -20.83 23.82 13.93
N ALA A 356 -22.12 23.82 14.27
CA ALA A 356 -22.76 24.96 14.91
C ALA A 356 -22.12 25.23 16.27
N GLU A 357 -22.07 24.24 17.16
CA GLU A 357 -21.52 24.36 18.51
C GLU A 357 -20.07 24.87 18.53
N VAL A 358 -19.25 24.47 17.55
CA VAL A 358 -17.86 24.90 17.48
C VAL A 358 -17.73 26.31 16.93
N PHE A 359 -18.36 26.63 15.80
CA PHE A 359 -18.14 27.89 15.10
C PHE A 359 -19.04 29.04 15.56
N THR A 360 -20.07 28.80 16.38
CA THR A 360 -20.91 29.87 16.95
C THR A 360 -20.38 30.42 18.28
N LYS A 361 -19.21 29.96 18.76
CA LYS A 361 -18.58 30.50 19.98
C LYS A 361 -17.98 31.88 19.70
N ASP A 362 -18.06 32.78 20.69
CA ASP A 362 -17.64 34.19 20.56
C ASP A 362 -16.22 34.35 19.98
N TYR A 363 -15.26 33.56 20.48
CA TYR A 363 -13.87 33.63 20.01
C TYR A 363 -13.67 33.17 18.55
N GLN A 364 -14.53 32.27 18.04
CA GLN A 364 -14.49 31.84 16.64
C GLN A 364 -15.17 32.87 15.74
N GLN A 365 -16.24 33.51 16.22
CA GLN A 365 -16.92 34.60 15.51
C GLN A 365 -15.97 35.79 15.33
N GLU A 366 -15.21 36.15 16.37
CA GLU A 366 -14.17 37.19 16.28
C GLU A 366 -13.06 36.79 15.29
N LYS A 367 -12.64 35.52 15.28
CA LYS A 367 -11.57 35.03 14.40
C LYS A 367 -11.92 35.07 12.91
N TYR A 368 -13.15 34.72 12.54
CA TYR A 368 -13.56 34.59 11.13
C TYR A 368 -14.35 35.80 10.60
N GLY A 369 -14.87 36.64 11.50
CA GLY A 369 -15.71 37.78 11.16
C GLY A 369 -17.15 37.39 10.78
N GLU A 370 -18.04 38.37 10.80
CA GLU A 370 -19.48 38.17 10.57
C GLU A 370 -19.80 37.61 9.19
N ASP A 371 -19.10 38.06 8.13
CA ASP A 371 -19.36 37.63 6.75
C ASP A 371 -19.24 36.12 6.55
N VAL A 372 -18.28 35.49 7.25
CA VAL A 372 -18.02 34.06 7.14
C VAL A 372 -19.03 33.26 7.97
N ILE A 373 -19.50 33.82 9.09
CA ILE A 373 -20.60 33.23 9.89
C ILE A 373 -21.94 33.29 9.13
N VAL A 374 -22.19 34.35 8.35
CA VAL A 374 -23.35 34.43 7.45
C VAL A 374 -23.33 33.29 6.42
N LYS A 375 -22.17 32.99 5.82
CA LYS A 375 -22.02 31.84 4.90
C LYS A 375 -22.30 30.50 5.59
N LEU A 376 -21.92 30.35 6.86
CA LEU A 376 -22.24 29.15 7.65
C LEU A 376 -23.75 29.02 7.85
N ARG A 377 -24.44 30.11 8.22
CA ARG A 377 -25.91 30.17 8.35
C ARG A 377 -26.61 29.79 7.05
N GLU A 378 -26.15 30.33 5.92
CA GLU A 378 -26.66 29.97 4.60
C GLU A 378 -26.47 28.49 4.28
N SER A 379 -25.31 27.92 4.61
CA SER A 379 -25.01 26.51 4.39
C SER A 379 -25.91 25.59 5.21
N PHE A 380 -26.21 25.95 6.47
CA PHE A 380 -27.20 25.24 7.29
C PHE A 380 -28.61 25.34 6.72
N ARG A 381 -29.04 26.53 6.31
CA ARG A 381 -30.35 26.75 5.67
C ARG A 381 -30.51 25.93 4.40
N ASN A 382 -29.46 25.85 3.58
CA ASN A 382 -29.43 25.00 2.39
C ASN A 382 -29.62 23.52 2.72
N LEU A 383 -28.96 23.02 3.77
CA LEU A 383 -29.10 21.65 4.22
C LEU A 383 -30.50 21.37 4.79
N MET A 384 -31.01 22.25 5.65
CA MET A 384 -32.33 22.09 6.26
C MET A 384 -33.45 22.11 5.20
N ASN A 385 -33.36 23.00 4.21
CA ASN A 385 -34.29 23.04 3.09
C ASN A 385 -34.24 21.74 2.28
N ALA A 386 -33.05 21.20 2.00
CA ALA A 386 -32.91 19.92 1.31
C ALA A 386 -33.51 18.76 2.11
N CYS A 387 -33.27 18.70 3.43
CA CYS A 387 -33.86 17.71 4.33
C CYS A 387 -35.40 17.79 4.36
N GLN A 388 -35.96 19.01 4.41
CA GLN A 388 -37.41 19.21 4.37
C GLN A 388 -38.04 18.73 3.05
N LEU A 389 -37.40 19.03 1.92
CA LEU A 389 -37.82 18.52 0.61
C LEU A 389 -37.79 17.00 0.58
N ALA A 390 -36.71 16.39 1.08
CA ALA A 390 -36.58 14.94 1.17
C ALA A 390 -37.72 14.30 1.98
N ARG A 391 -38.11 14.93 3.10
CA ARG A 391 -39.26 14.48 3.90
C ARG A 391 -40.54 14.43 3.10
N ARG A 392 -40.84 15.52 2.39
CA ARG A 392 -42.08 15.65 1.62
C ARG A 392 -42.16 14.57 0.54
N SER A 393 -41.04 14.29 -0.11
CA SER A 393 -40.94 13.25 -1.14
C SER A 393 -40.99 11.82 -0.60
N LEU A 394 -40.51 11.58 0.62
CA LEU A 394 -40.64 10.27 1.29
C LEU A 394 -42.07 10.01 1.79
N GLY A 395 -42.83 11.07 2.10
CA GLY A 395 -44.21 10.97 2.61
C GLY A 395 -44.31 10.14 3.91
N HIS A 396 -45.46 9.52 4.15
CA HIS A 396 -45.68 8.60 5.29
C HIS A 396 -45.00 7.22 5.14
N ARG A 397 -44.24 6.97 4.06
CA ARG A 397 -43.64 5.65 3.77
C ARG A 397 -42.46 5.30 4.68
N SER A 398 -42.05 6.20 5.57
CA SER A 398 -40.95 5.98 6.50
C SER A 398 -41.20 6.72 7.82
N VAL A 399 -41.95 6.08 8.71
CA VAL A 399 -42.28 6.60 10.06
C VAL A 399 -41.01 6.85 10.88
N GLU A 400 -39.99 5.99 10.73
CA GLU A 400 -38.72 6.11 11.47
C GLU A 400 -37.91 7.38 11.11
N THR A 401 -37.94 7.82 9.85
CA THR A 401 -37.22 9.05 9.46
C THR A 401 -38.00 10.32 9.72
N SER A 402 -39.34 10.25 9.78
CA SER A 402 -40.16 11.41 10.13
C SER A 402 -39.97 11.78 11.62
N ASN A 403 -40.02 10.80 12.51
CA ASN A 403 -39.77 11.00 13.96
C ASN A 403 -38.35 11.53 14.25
N ARG A 404 -37.39 11.22 13.36
CA ARG A 404 -35.99 11.65 13.48
C ARG A 404 -35.74 13.09 13.01
N MET A 405 -36.65 13.70 12.25
CA MET A 405 -36.53 15.11 11.86
C MET A 405 -37.22 16.07 12.82
N ASP A 406 -38.14 15.57 13.64
CA ASP A 406 -38.65 16.26 14.83
C ASP A 406 -37.66 16.11 16.02
N HIS A 407 -36.44 15.65 15.75
CA HIS A 407 -35.41 15.49 16.77
C HIS A 407 -34.96 16.86 17.30
N PRO A 408 -34.71 16.98 18.62
CA PRO A 408 -34.31 18.24 19.25
C PRO A 408 -33.15 18.95 18.54
N SER A 409 -32.19 18.20 17.99
CA SER A 409 -31.05 18.74 17.24
C SER A 409 -31.44 19.58 16.02
N CYS A 410 -32.50 19.22 15.29
CA CYS A 410 -33.02 20.02 14.18
C CYS A 410 -33.65 21.32 14.68
N HIS A 411 -34.38 21.28 15.78
CA HIS A 411 -34.95 22.47 16.42
C HIS A 411 -33.88 23.38 17.02
N VAL A 412 -32.81 22.81 17.58
CA VAL A 412 -31.65 23.56 18.07
C VAL A 412 -30.99 24.28 16.90
N LEU A 413 -30.70 23.60 15.78
CA LEU A 413 -30.12 24.24 14.60
C LEU A 413 -31.00 25.36 14.03
N GLN A 414 -32.32 25.14 13.96
CA GLN A 414 -33.26 26.19 13.53
C GLN A 414 -33.27 27.39 14.47
N ARG A 415 -33.25 27.17 15.79
CA ARG A 415 -33.19 28.24 16.80
C ARG A 415 -31.85 28.97 16.79
N THR A 416 -30.72 28.25 16.75
CA THR A 416 -29.37 28.81 16.79
C THR A 416 -29.10 29.74 15.62
N PHE A 417 -29.73 29.50 14.46
CA PHE A 417 -29.53 30.30 13.26
C PHE A 417 -30.76 31.08 12.79
N SER A 418 -31.82 31.13 13.61
CA SER A 418 -33.09 31.79 13.28
C SER A 418 -33.62 31.45 11.87
N ILE A 419 -33.57 30.15 11.52
CA ILE A 419 -33.97 29.61 10.21
C ILE A 419 -35.47 29.30 10.17
#